data_AF-A0A1B6MMY8-F1
#
_entry.id   AF-A0A1B6MMY8-F1
#
_cell.length_a   1.000
_cell.length_b   1.000
_cell.length_c   1.000
_cell.angle_alpha   90.00
_cell.angle_beta   90.00
_cell.angle_gamma   90.00
#
_symmetry.space_group_name_H-M   'P 1'
#
loop_
_entity.id
_entity.type
_entity.pdbx_description
1 polymer ?
#
loop_
_entity_poly.entity_id
_entity_poly.type
_entity_poly.pdbx_seq_one_letter_code
_entity_poly.pdbx_strand_id
1 'polypeptide(L)'
;MSSKYHKDPFLKQFDSVVTEIQKRTYQIPDGNGKMQSVTTHGIVCEDTILFPEGGGQPCDLGTLHITRTEDPVVDLTLTVYHVLRQPNGAIVHVIQESWELDEIEVPKGTMVHQELIWSRRIRNMMYHTGQHLLSAVAMNTFQWDTVNWHLDLNYCFVEFNTTNITKIDVKTLEAEINNCIQQKLPVTSHFFKKGEEDPILEKAKTRGLP
;
A
#
# COMPACT_ATOMS: atom_id res chain seq x y z
N MET A 1 -12.89 -11.17 3.74
CA MET A 1 -11.89 -11.25 4.83
C MET A 1 -10.89 -10.12 4.66
N SER A 2 -10.34 -9.57 5.74
CA SER A 2 -9.23 -8.61 5.62
C SER A 2 -7.95 -9.38 5.24
N SER A 3 -7.21 -8.88 4.25
CA SER A 3 -5.96 -9.47 3.75
C SER A 3 -4.85 -9.46 4.81
N LYS A 4 -3.79 -10.27 4.66
CA LYS A 4 -2.69 -10.32 5.64
C LYS A 4 -2.06 -8.96 5.92
N TYR A 5 -1.84 -8.12 4.91
CA TYR A 5 -1.26 -6.78 5.11
C TYR A 5 -2.07 -5.88 6.06
N HIS A 6 -3.37 -6.14 6.24
CA HIS A 6 -4.21 -5.43 7.21
C HIS A 6 -4.13 -6.03 8.62
N LYS A 7 -3.92 -7.34 8.73
CA LYS A 7 -3.87 -8.06 10.02
C LYS A 7 -2.53 -7.88 10.72
N ASP A 8 -1.46 -7.91 9.95
CA ASP A 8 -0.10 -7.69 10.43
C ASP A 8 0.69 -6.83 9.42
N PRO A 9 0.75 -5.50 9.62
CA PRO A 9 1.44 -4.61 8.69
C PRO A 9 2.97 -4.73 8.74
N PHE A 10 3.52 -5.44 9.75
CA PHE A 10 4.96 -5.65 9.94
C PHE A 10 5.45 -7.00 9.43
N LEU A 11 4.54 -7.87 8.96
CA LEU A 11 4.90 -9.13 8.33
C LEU A 11 5.65 -8.88 7.01
N LYS A 12 6.88 -9.40 6.90
CA LYS A 12 7.80 -9.13 5.78
C LYS A 12 7.80 -10.23 4.72
N GLN A 13 7.47 -11.44 5.15
CA GLN A 13 7.45 -12.65 4.33
C GLN A 13 6.19 -13.46 4.65
N PHE A 14 5.61 -14.12 3.66
CA PHE A 14 4.37 -14.88 3.84
C PHE A 14 4.18 -15.95 2.77
N ASP A 15 3.85 -17.17 3.23
CA ASP A 15 3.48 -18.27 2.35
C ASP A 15 1.98 -18.26 2.04
N SER A 16 1.66 -18.47 0.76
CA SER A 16 0.31 -18.50 0.22
C SER A 16 0.26 -19.49 -0.93
N VAL A 17 -0.85 -19.52 -1.68
CA VAL A 17 -0.96 -20.33 -2.89
C VAL A 17 -1.43 -19.49 -4.08
N VAL A 18 -0.91 -19.81 -5.27
CA VAL A 18 -1.34 -19.22 -6.54
C VAL A 18 -2.78 -19.64 -6.81
N THR A 19 -3.68 -18.68 -7.00
CA THR A 19 -5.07 -18.94 -7.37
C THR A 19 -5.32 -18.72 -8.85
N GLU A 20 -4.57 -17.81 -9.48
CA GLU A 20 -4.73 -17.41 -10.87
C GLU A 20 -3.44 -16.78 -11.40
N ILE A 21 -3.09 -17.09 -12.65
CA ILE A 21 -2.08 -16.36 -13.43
C ILE A 21 -2.74 -15.93 -14.73
N GLN A 22 -2.58 -14.67 -15.11
CA GLN A 22 -3.16 -14.13 -16.34
C GLN A 22 -2.21 -13.16 -17.04
N LYS A 23 -2.01 -13.37 -18.34
CA LYS A 23 -1.33 -12.40 -19.22
C LYS A 23 -2.37 -11.44 -19.80
N ARG A 24 -2.23 -10.15 -19.51
CA ARG A 24 -3.13 -9.12 -20.05
C ARG A 24 -2.47 -7.74 -20.01
N THR A 25 -3.13 -6.76 -20.60
CA THR A 25 -2.75 -5.35 -20.49
C THR A 25 -3.24 -4.76 -19.18
N TYR A 26 -2.31 -4.25 -18.38
CA TYR A 26 -2.56 -3.51 -17.14
C TYR A 26 -2.34 -2.02 -17.36
N GLN A 27 -3.18 -1.19 -16.73
CA GLN A 27 -2.94 0.24 -16.61
C GLN A 27 -2.22 0.49 -15.29
N ILE A 28 -0.98 0.95 -15.35
CA ILE A 28 -0.15 1.21 -14.18
C ILE A 28 0.60 2.54 -14.36
N PRO A 29 0.95 3.27 -13.30
CA PRO A 29 1.77 4.47 -13.43
C PRO A 29 3.19 4.11 -13.90
N ASP A 30 3.80 5.01 -14.68
CA ASP A 30 5.24 5.01 -14.95
C ASP A 30 6.02 5.63 -13.79
N GLY A 31 7.35 5.72 -13.93
CA GLY A 31 8.22 6.34 -12.93
C GLY A 31 7.97 7.84 -12.68
N ASN A 32 7.11 8.49 -13.48
CA ASN A 32 6.69 9.88 -13.34
C ASN A 32 5.20 10.00 -12.95
N GLY A 33 4.53 8.89 -12.61
CA GLY A 33 3.11 8.87 -12.25
C GLY A 33 2.14 8.94 -13.44
N LYS A 34 2.63 8.92 -14.69
CA LYS A 34 1.75 8.89 -15.86
C LYS A 34 1.28 7.46 -16.13
N MET A 35 -0.03 7.30 -16.33
CA MET A 35 -0.58 5.98 -16.66
C MET A 35 -0.03 5.46 -18.00
N GLN A 36 0.45 4.22 -17.96
CA GLN A 36 0.93 3.45 -19.11
C GLN A 36 0.25 2.09 -19.19
N SER A 37 0.12 1.60 -20.43
CA SER A 37 -0.40 0.26 -20.71
C SER A 37 0.76 -0.72 -20.82
N VAL A 38 0.79 -1.74 -19.95
CA VAL A 38 1.82 -2.79 -19.98
C VAL A 38 1.16 -4.15 -20.11
N THR A 39 1.53 -4.91 -21.13
CA THR A 39 1.08 -6.30 -21.31
C THR A 39 2.09 -7.23 -20.66
N THR A 40 1.72 -7.84 -19.54
CA THR A 40 2.58 -8.75 -18.79
C THR A 40 1.70 -9.76 -18.03
N HIS A 41 2.33 -10.63 -17.24
CA HIS A 41 1.65 -11.53 -16.32
C HIS A 41 1.23 -10.80 -15.04
N GLY A 42 0.07 -11.17 -14.53
CA GLY A 42 -0.33 -10.84 -13.16
C GLY A 42 -0.77 -12.09 -12.42
N ILE A 43 -0.41 -12.14 -11.14
CA ILE A 43 -0.61 -13.30 -10.28
C ILE A 43 -1.54 -12.93 -9.14
N VAL A 44 -2.56 -13.74 -8.93
CA VAL A 44 -3.46 -13.66 -7.77
C VAL A 44 -3.11 -14.81 -6.84
N CYS A 45 -3.00 -14.50 -5.56
CA CYS A 45 -2.77 -15.47 -4.50
C CYS A 45 -3.98 -15.54 -3.57
N GLU A 46 -4.12 -16.64 -2.82
CA GLU A 46 -5.23 -16.81 -1.87
C GLU A 46 -5.29 -15.71 -0.81
N ASP A 47 -4.13 -15.32 -0.28
CA ASP A 47 -3.94 -14.13 0.54
C ASP A 47 -2.58 -13.48 0.21
N THR A 48 -2.40 -12.22 0.59
CA THR A 48 -1.16 -11.48 0.29
C THR A 48 -0.75 -10.50 1.38
N ILE A 49 0.56 -10.38 1.57
CA ILE A 49 1.16 -9.31 2.37
C ILE A 49 1.51 -8.09 1.54
N LEU A 50 1.42 -8.11 0.20
CA LEU A 50 1.69 -6.93 -0.63
C LEU A 50 0.45 -6.03 -0.68
N PHE A 51 0.61 -4.77 -0.24
CA PHE A 51 -0.46 -3.79 -0.23
C PHE A 51 -0.70 -3.27 -1.66
N PRO A 52 -1.94 -3.36 -2.18
CA PRO A 52 -2.30 -2.64 -3.39
C PRO A 52 -2.34 -1.14 -3.10
N GLU A 53 -2.15 -0.30 -4.10
CA GLU A 53 -2.31 1.15 -3.94
C GLU A 53 -3.68 1.52 -3.33
N GLY A 54 -3.70 2.52 -2.44
CA GLY A 54 -4.93 2.98 -1.82
C GLY A 54 -4.76 4.15 -0.85
N GLY A 55 -5.72 5.08 -0.87
CA GLY A 55 -5.77 6.23 0.05
C GLY A 55 -4.62 7.21 -0.10
N GLY A 56 -3.97 7.28 -1.27
CA GLY A 56 -2.78 8.09 -1.54
C GLY A 56 -1.44 7.40 -1.22
N GLN A 57 -1.47 6.19 -0.64
CA GLN A 57 -0.27 5.40 -0.41
C GLN A 57 0.04 4.53 -1.64
N PRO A 58 1.26 4.62 -2.22
CA PRO A 58 1.68 3.74 -3.30
C PRO A 58 1.69 2.28 -2.90
N CYS A 59 1.45 1.40 -3.87
CA CYS A 59 1.54 -0.05 -3.67
C CYS A 59 2.94 -0.50 -3.19
N ASP A 60 3.00 -1.69 -2.61
CA ASP A 60 4.27 -2.36 -2.33
C ASP A 60 4.88 -2.99 -3.57
N LEU A 61 6.18 -3.24 -3.43
CA LEU A 61 7.00 -4.00 -4.36
C LEU A 61 7.61 -5.18 -3.60
N GLY A 62 8.04 -6.20 -4.33
CA GLY A 62 8.54 -7.42 -3.70
C GLY A 62 8.87 -8.51 -4.70
N THR A 63 8.99 -9.73 -4.20
CA THR A 63 9.18 -10.94 -4.99
C THR A 63 8.12 -11.99 -4.65
N LEU A 64 7.83 -12.84 -5.63
CA LEU A 64 7.07 -14.07 -5.47
C LEU A 64 7.99 -15.22 -5.86
N HIS A 65 8.28 -16.12 -4.91
CA HIS A 65 8.97 -17.37 -5.15
C HIS A 65 7.94 -18.48 -5.25
N ILE A 66 7.74 -19.01 -6.46
CA ILE A 66 6.73 -20.03 -6.76
C ILE A 66 7.44 -21.36 -6.90
N THR A 67 7.08 -22.32 -6.04
CA THR A 67 7.74 -23.63 -6.00
C THR A 67 6.75 -24.77 -6.04
N ARG A 68 7.09 -25.80 -6.84
CA ARG A 68 6.35 -27.04 -6.97
C ARG A 68 7.32 -28.18 -7.26
N THR A 69 7.29 -29.23 -6.45
CA THR A 69 8.16 -30.40 -6.62
C THR A 69 7.53 -31.51 -7.47
N GLU A 70 6.22 -31.46 -7.66
CA GLU A 70 5.45 -32.42 -8.48
C GLU A 70 5.36 -31.94 -9.93
N ASP A 71 5.33 -32.84 -10.91
CA ASP A 71 5.16 -32.49 -12.33
C ASP A 71 3.88 -31.63 -12.55
N PRO A 72 3.97 -30.48 -13.25
CA PRO A 72 5.18 -29.81 -13.70
C PRO A 72 5.99 -29.22 -12.54
N VAL A 73 7.29 -29.53 -12.50
CA VAL A 73 8.22 -28.94 -11.53
C VAL A 73 8.35 -27.43 -11.80
N VAL A 74 8.17 -26.62 -10.77
CA VAL A 74 8.26 -25.16 -10.86
C VAL A 74 9.26 -24.65 -9.82
N ASP A 75 10.18 -23.79 -10.25
CA ASP A 75 11.04 -22.99 -9.39
C ASP A 75 11.24 -21.63 -10.06
N LEU A 76 10.41 -20.66 -9.67
CA LEU A 76 10.37 -19.33 -10.27
C LEU A 76 10.54 -18.26 -9.20
N THR A 77 11.38 -17.28 -9.47
CA THR A 77 11.46 -16.05 -8.68
C THR A 77 11.05 -14.88 -9.55
N LEU A 78 9.91 -14.27 -9.20
CA LEU A 78 9.28 -13.23 -10.00
C LEU A 78 9.30 -11.90 -9.27
N THR A 79 9.74 -10.85 -9.94
CA THR A 79 9.73 -9.49 -9.39
C THR A 79 8.34 -8.87 -9.55
N VAL A 80 7.75 -8.46 -8.43
CA VAL A 80 6.51 -7.67 -8.40
C VAL A 80 6.88 -6.19 -8.45
N TYR A 81 6.53 -5.53 -9.55
CA TYR A 81 6.80 -4.10 -9.75
C TYR A 81 5.55 -3.22 -9.61
N HIS A 82 4.36 -3.81 -9.47
CA HIS A 82 3.14 -3.10 -9.14
C HIS A 82 2.08 -4.04 -8.53
N VAL A 83 1.19 -3.52 -7.68
CA VAL A 83 0.11 -4.30 -7.06
C VAL A 83 -1.21 -3.54 -7.15
N LEU A 84 -2.20 -4.19 -7.76
CA LEU A 84 -3.49 -3.60 -8.07
C LEU A 84 -4.61 -4.30 -7.33
N ARG A 85 -5.65 -3.55 -6.95
CA ARG A 85 -6.93 -4.11 -6.54
C ARG A 85 -7.91 -4.09 -7.71
N GLN A 86 -8.46 -5.25 -8.07
CA GLN A 86 -9.51 -5.36 -9.06
C GLN A 86 -10.90 -4.98 -8.50
N PRO A 87 -11.88 -4.66 -9.36
CA PRO A 87 -13.25 -4.36 -8.93
C PRO A 87 -13.93 -5.48 -8.12
N ASN A 88 -13.56 -6.74 -8.37
CA ASN A 88 -14.04 -7.91 -7.61
C ASN A 88 -13.35 -8.07 -6.24
N GLY A 89 -12.42 -7.17 -5.89
CA GLY A 89 -11.65 -7.18 -4.64
C GLY A 89 -10.36 -8.00 -4.69
N ALA A 90 -10.09 -8.74 -5.77
CA ALA A 90 -8.87 -9.53 -5.90
C ALA A 90 -7.63 -8.63 -5.99
N ILE A 91 -6.53 -9.09 -5.39
CA ILE A 91 -5.24 -8.40 -5.45
C ILE A 91 -4.37 -9.07 -6.50
N VAL A 92 -3.91 -8.27 -7.46
CA VAL A 92 -3.08 -8.75 -8.57
C VAL A 92 -1.68 -8.19 -8.42
N HIS A 93 -0.70 -9.09 -8.37
CA HIS A 93 0.72 -8.78 -8.40
C HIS A 93 1.16 -8.72 -9.85
N VAL A 94 1.45 -7.53 -10.36
CA VAL A 94 1.90 -7.33 -11.74
C VAL A 94 3.40 -7.62 -11.79
N ILE A 95 3.77 -8.55 -12.67
CA ILE A 95 5.13 -9.12 -12.70
C ILE A 95 5.97 -8.40 -13.74
N GLN A 96 7.19 -8.02 -13.36
CA GLN A 96 8.17 -7.50 -14.31
C GLN A 96 8.39 -8.57 -15.37
N GLU A 97 8.37 -8.19 -16.65
CA GLU A 97 8.38 -9.12 -17.78
C GLU A 97 9.32 -10.30 -17.57
N SER A 98 8.76 -11.51 -17.63
CA SER A 98 9.42 -12.79 -17.40
C SER A 98 8.91 -13.75 -18.46
N TRP A 99 9.83 -14.22 -19.30
CA TRP A 99 9.56 -15.16 -20.39
C TRP A 99 9.25 -16.56 -19.84
N GLU A 100 9.73 -16.87 -18.64
CA GLU A 100 9.52 -18.16 -17.98
C GLU A 100 8.03 -18.49 -17.80
N LEU A 101 7.19 -17.47 -17.54
CA LEU A 101 5.74 -17.63 -17.40
C LEU A 101 5.00 -17.88 -18.74
N ASP A 102 5.66 -17.66 -19.88
CA ASP A 102 5.12 -18.03 -21.19
C ASP A 102 5.37 -19.51 -21.52
N GLU A 103 6.33 -20.15 -20.85
CA GLU A 103 6.75 -21.54 -21.12
C GLU A 103 6.34 -22.53 -20.02
N ILE A 104 6.24 -22.06 -18.76
CA ILE A 104 5.98 -22.91 -17.60
C ILE A 104 4.52 -22.79 -17.18
N GLU A 105 3.80 -23.91 -17.23
CA GLU A 105 2.48 -24.00 -16.61
C GLU A 105 2.66 -24.05 -15.08
N VAL A 106 2.07 -23.08 -14.39
CA VAL A 106 1.99 -23.07 -12.92
C VAL A 106 0.57 -23.47 -12.51
N PRO A 107 0.36 -24.68 -11.98
CA PRO A 107 -0.96 -25.12 -11.57
C PRO A 107 -1.53 -24.25 -10.45
N LYS A 108 -2.85 -24.07 -10.45
CA LYS A 108 -3.56 -23.49 -9.31
C LYS A 108 -3.29 -24.31 -8.04
N GLY A 109 -3.09 -23.62 -6.92
CA GLY A 109 -2.73 -24.23 -5.64
C GLY A 109 -1.21 -24.39 -5.44
N THR A 110 -0.39 -24.02 -6.43
CA THR A 110 1.07 -24.02 -6.28
C THR A 110 1.50 -23.05 -5.17
N MET A 111 2.45 -23.47 -4.35
CA MET A 111 2.98 -22.69 -3.24
C MET A 111 3.64 -21.41 -3.77
N VAL A 112 3.42 -20.30 -3.07
CA VAL A 112 4.10 -19.03 -3.33
C VAL A 112 4.57 -18.40 -2.03
N HIS A 113 5.88 -18.19 -1.92
CA HIS A 113 6.49 -17.41 -0.85
C HIS A 113 6.62 -15.96 -1.30
N GLN A 114 6.01 -15.05 -0.55
CA GLN A 114 5.99 -13.62 -0.83
C GLN A 114 7.03 -12.92 0.03
N GLU A 115 7.81 -12.02 -0.55
CA GLU A 115 8.75 -11.18 0.20
C GLU A 115 8.58 -9.69 -0.18
N LEU A 116 8.47 -8.82 0.82
CA LEU A 116 8.37 -7.38 0.62
C LEU A 116 9.74 -6.74 0.44
N ILE A 117 9.81 -5.71 -0.40
CA ILE A 117 10.84 -4.68 -0.25
C ILE A 117 10.52 -3.87 1.02
N TRP A 118 11.00 -4.37 2.16
CA TRP A 118 10.63 -3.86 3.47
C TRP A 118 10.96 -2.38 3.67
N SER A 119 12.08 -1.91 3.11
CA SER A 119 12.48 -0.50 3.17
C SER A 119 11.42 0.42 2.56
N ARG A 120 10.79 0.02 1.45
CA ARG A 120 9.68 0.76 0.83
C ARG A 120 8.44 0.72 1.73
N ARG A 121 8.06 -0.47 2.22
CA ARG A 121 6.88 -0.65 3.07
C ARG A 121 6.95 0.25 4.30
N ILE A 122 8.05 0.16 5.07
CA ILE A 122 8.18 0.92 6.32
C ILE A 122 8.24 2.43 6.05
N ARG A 123 8.93 2.85 4.99
CA ARG A 123 8.96 4.26 4.55
C ARG A 123 7.54 4.78 4.26
N ASN A 124 6.76 4.02 3.49
CA ASN A 124 5.39 4.41 3.16
C ASN A 124 4.49 4.46 4.41
N MET A 125 4.60 3.48 5.31
CA MET A 125 3.87 3.48 6.60
C MET A 125 4.22 4.69 7.46
N MET A 126 5.51 5.04 7.55
CA MET A 126 5.98 6.21 8.30
C MET A 126 5.47 7.51 7.70
N TYR A 127 5.52 7.69 6.38
CA TYR A 127 5.02 8.90 5.74
C TYR A 127 3.50 9.04 5.85
N HIS A 128 2.75 7.96 5.65
CA HIS A 128 1.30 8.00 5.78
C HIS A 128 0.89 8.32 7.23
N THR A 129 1.51 7.66 8.21
CA THR A 129 1.26 7.99 9.64
C THR A 129 1.68 9.43 9.97
N GLY A 130 2.82 9.86 9.42
CA GLY A 130 3.33 11.23 9.58
C GLY A 130 2.39 12.27 8.98
N GLN A 131 1.75 11.98 7.83
CA GLN A 131 0.75 12.83 7.23
C GLN A 131 -0.47 12.99 8.15
N HIS A 132 -1.01 11.90 8.70
CA HIS A 132 -2.15 11.97 9.65
C HIS A 132 -1.81 12.84 10.86
N LEU A 133 -0.61 12.66 11.42
CA LEU A 133 -0.15 13.46 12.55
C LEU A 133 0.03 14.94 12.17
N LEU A 134 0.69 15.23 11.06
CA LEU A 134 0.89 16.59 10.53
C LEU A 134 -0.45 17.30 10.30
N SER A 135 -1.42 16.63 9.67
CA SER A 135 -2.76 17.15 9.45
C SER A 135 -3.54 17.37 10.75
N ALA A 136 -3.36 16.52 11.77
CA ALA A 136 -3.99 16.71 13.07
C ALA A 136 -3.42 17.91 13.83
N VAL A 137 -2.09 18.05 13.88
CA VAL A 137 -1.42 19.17 14.54
C VAL A 137 -1.72 20.49 13.82
N ALA A 138 -1.64 20.52 12.49
CA ALA A 138 -1.94 21.73 11.72
C ALA A 138 -3.38 22.22 11.96
N MET A 139 -4.35 21.30 11.97
CA MET A 139 -5.74 21.63 12.29
C MET A 139 -5.87 22.15 13.72
N ASN A 140 -5.27 21.47 14.71
CA ASN A 140 -5.43 21.85 16.12
C ASN A 140 -4.76 23.19 16.45
N THR A 141 -3.57 23.44 15.91
CA THR A 141 -2.77 24.63 16.21
C THR A 141 -3.20 25.84 15.39
N PHE A 142 -3.53 25.65 14.11
CA PHE A 142 -3.72 26.76 13.16
C PHE A 142 -5.11 26.78 12.48
N GLN A 143 -5.96 25.79 12.75
CA GLN A 143 -7.25 25.61 12.06
C GLN A 143 -7.08 25.45 10.54
N TRP A 144 -5.98 24.84 10.12
CA TRP A 144 -5.70 24.54 8.73
C TRP A 144 -6.23 23.15 8.37
N ASP A 145 -7.21 23.11 7.47
CA ASP A 145 -7.70 21.86 6.91
C ASP A 145 -6.73 21.35 5.85
N THR A 146 -6.53 20.04 5.82
CA THR A 146 -5.80 19.37 4.74
C THR A 146 -6.69 19.30 3.51
N VAL A 147 -6.22 19.83 2.39
CA VAL A 147 -6.93 19.81 1.11
C VAL A 147 -6.40 18.75 0.17
N ASN A 148 -5.12 18.42 0.28
CA ASN A 148 -4.46 17.43 -0.56
C ASN A 148 -3.24 16.83 0.17
N TRP A 149 -2.84 15.64 -0.25
CA TRP A 149 -1.54 15.09 0.11
C TRP A 149 -1.04 14.20 -1.03
N HIS A 150 0.27 14.03 -1.11
CA HIS A 150 0.87 13.17 -2.10
C HIS A 150 2.08 12.47 -1.50
N LEU A 151 2.22 11.19 -1.81
CA LEU A 151 3.37 10.38 -1.45
C LEU A 151 3.90 9.66 -2.69
N ASP A 152 5.12 10.02 -3.09
CA ASP A 152 5.84 9.36 -4.16
C ASP A 152 7.18 8.79 -3.67
N LEU A 153 7.99 8.27 -4.57
CA LEU A 153 9.36 7.82 -4.33
C LEU A 153 10.28 8.96 -3.89
N ASN A 154 10.14 10.14 -4.51
CA ASN A 154 11.12 11.22 -4.38
C ASN A 154 10.70 12.30 -3.37
N TYR A 155 9.41 12.51 -3.18
CA TYR A 155 8.89 13.55 -2.28
C TYR A 155 7.53 13.15 -1.69
N CYS A 156 7.19 13.80 -0.58
CA CYS A 156 5.90 13.70 0.08
C CYS A 156 5.49 15.11 0.51
N PHE A 157 4.24 15.49 0.29
CA PHE A 157 3.72 16.78 0.76
C PHE A 157 2.31 16.67 1.31
N VAL A 158 1.96 17.66 2.12
CA VAL A 158 0.60 17.91 2.60
C VAL A 158 0.26 19.35 2.26
N GLU A 159 -0.90 19.55 1.66
CA GLU A 159 -1.42 20.85 1.27
C GLU A 159 -2.52 21.26 2.25
N PHE A 160 -2.47 22.50 2.69
CA PHE A 160 -3.43 23.09 3.61
C PHE A 160 -4.22 24.21 2.94
N ASN A 161 -5.44 24.48 3.43
CA ASN A 161 -6.29 25.59 2.97
C ASN A 161 -5.82 26.98 3.44
N THR A 162 -4.51 27.25 3.41
CA THR A 162 -3.92 28.54 3.79
C THR A 162 -2.90 28.97 2.76
N THR A 163 -2.82 30.28 2.52
CA THR A 163 -1.79 30.89 1.66
C THR A 163 -0.66 31.55 2.46
N ASN A 164 -0.78 31.59 3.78
CA ASN A 164 0.12 32.30 4.68
C ASN A 164 0.77 31.33 5.67
N ILE A 165 1.82 30.64 5.21
CA ILE A 165 2.67 29.81 6.06
C ILE A 165 4.00 30.53 6.26
N THR A 166 4.26 31.02 7.47
CA THR A 166 5.52 31.67 7.81
C THR A 166 6.57 30.64 8.25
N LYS A 167 7.86 31.04 8.25
CA LYS A 167 8.93 30.19 8.79
C LYS A 167 8.75 29.87 10.28
N ILE A 168 8.04 30.72 11.02
CA ILE A 168 7.75 30.50 12.45
C ILE A 168 6.68 29.41 12.58
N ASP A 169 5.65 29.43 11.73
CA ASP A 169 4.60 28.41 11.73
C ASP A 169 5.18 27.03 11.41
N VAL A 170 6.07 26.93 10.42
CA VAL A 170 6.75 25.67 10.07
C VAL A 170 7.55 25.13 11.27
N LYS A 171 8.32 25.98 11.96
CA LYS A 171 9.08 25.56 13.15
C LYS A 171 8.19 25.13 14.29
N THR A 172 7.06 25.81 14.48
CA THR A 172 6.07 25.48 15.51
C THR A 172 5.43 24.13 15.21
N LEU A 173 5.02 23.92 13.96
CA LEU A 173 4.43 22.66 13.49
C LEU A 173 5.41 21.49 13.65
N GLU A 174 6.67 21.67 13.24
CA GLU A 174 7.73 20.67 13.43
C GLU A 174 7.98 20.32 14.90
N ALA A 175 8.02 21.32 15.79
CA ALA A 175 8.23 21.10 17.21
C ALA A 175 7.09 20.30 17.85
N GLU A 176 5.84 20.66 17.55
CA GLU A 176 4.65 19.97 18.08
C GLU A 176 4.56 18.52 17.55
N ILE A 177 4.83 18.30 16.26
CA ILE A 177 4.87 16.95 15.69
C ILE A 177 5.93 16.09 16.38
N ASN A 178 7.14 16.62 16.56
CA ASN A 178 8.21 15.89 17.25
C ASN A 178 7.86 15.58 18.71
N ASN A 179 7.16 16.49 19.40
CA ASN A 179 6.65 16.24 20.74
C ASN A 179 5.62 15.08 20.74
N CYS A 180 4.67 15.05 19.80
CA CYS A 180 3.73 13.94 19.66
C CYS A 180 4.43 12.60 19.36
N ILE A 181 5.46 12.60 18.51
CA ILE A 181 6.27 11.40 18.23
C ILE A 181 6.94 10.89 19.50
N GLN A 182 7.52 11.78 20.33
CA GLN A 182 8.18 11.41 21.58
C GLN A 182 7.23 10.79 22.60
N GLN A 183 5.94 11.16 22.58
CA GLN A 183 4.93 10.58 23.45
C GLN A 183 4.59 9.13 23.12
N LYS A 184 4.93 8.64 21.91
CA LYS A 184 4.71 7.24 21.48
C LYS A 184 3.26 6.79 21.68
N LEU A 185 2.31 7.67 21.35
CA LEU A 185 0.90 7.36 21.44
C LEU A 185 0.56 6.16 20.52
N PRO A 186 -0.29 5.22 20.97
CA PRO A 186 -0.65 4.08 20.15
C PRO A 186 -1.50 4.52 18.95
N VAL A 187 -1.19 3.94 17.79
CA VAL A 187 -1.98 4.08 16.56
C VAL A 187 -2.69 2.75 16.32
N THR A 188 -4.02 2.75 16.28
CA THR A 188 -4.84 1.56 16.08
C THR A 188 -5.70 1.68 14.82
N SER A 189 -6.00 0.55 14.19
CA SER A 189 -6.92 0.45 13.06
C SER A 189 -8.06 -0.51 13.39
N HIS A 190 -9.27 -0.17 12.94
CA HIS A 190 -10.49 -0.93 13.22
C HIS A 190 -11.24 -1.19 11.92
N PHE A 191 -11.84 -2.39 11.80
CA PHE A 191 -12.68 -2.77 10.68
C PHE A 191 -14.11 -2.88 11.16
N PHE A 192 -15.00 -2.12 10.53
CA PHE A 192 -16.43 -2.14 10.80
C PHE A 192 -17.17 -2.83 9.65
N LYS A 193 -18.23 -3.55 9.98
CA LYS A 193 -19.12 -4.11 8.97
C LYS A 193 -19.96 -2.98 8.35
N LYS A 194 -20.26 -3.10 7.06
CA LYS A 194 -21.15 -2.15 6.41
C LYS A 194 -22.53 -2.18 7.09
N GLY A 195 -23.01 -1.01 7.53
CA GLY A 195 -24.27 -0.86 8.24
C GLY A 195 -24.20 -1.17 9.74
N GLU A 196 -22.99 -1.39 10.28
CA GLU A 196 -22.78 -1.44 11.72
C GLU A 196 -22.89 -0.03 12.31
N GLU A 197 -23.73 0.14 13.32
CA GLU A 197 -23.80 1.36 14.11
C GLU A 197 -22.75 1.27 15.22
N ASP A 198 -21.74 2.14 15.15
CA ASP A 198 -20.74 2.29 16.21
C ASP A 198 -20.56 3.79 16.51
N PRO A 199 -20.62 4.23 17.79
CA PRO A 199 -20.42 5.64 18.15
C PRO A 199 -19.08 6.25 17.68
N ILE A 200 -18.06 5.41 17.44
CA ILE A 200 -16.80 5.84 16.85
C ILE A 200 -17.02 6.33 15.42
N LEU A 201 -17.90 5.69 14.64
CA LEU A 201 -18.20 6.08 13.26
C LEU A 201 -18.90 7.44 13.18
N GLU A 202 -19.69 7.81 14.19
CA GLU A 202 -20.32 9.14 14.27
C GLU A 202 -19.29 10.27 14.52
N LYS A 203 -18.22 9.95 15.26
CA LYS A 203 -17.12 10.88 15.58
C LYS A 203 -15.98 10.81 14.58
N ALA A 204 -15.92 9.74 13.79
CA ALA A 204 -14.92 9.54 12.77
C ALA A 204 -15.15 10.60 11.68
N LYS A 205 -14.31 11.63 11.68
CA LYS A 205 -14.15 12.44 10.48
C LYS A 205 -13.55 11.52 9.44
N THR A 206 -14.36 11.03 8.51
CA THR A 206 -13.86 10.43 7.28
C THR A 206 -13.19 11.56 6.51
N ARG A 207 -11.93 11.82 6.83
CA ARG A 207 -11.02 12.59 5.99
C ARG A 207 -10.66 11.66 4.83
N GLY A 208 -11.67 11.34 4.02
CA GLY A 208 -11.43 11.01 2.63
C GLY A 208 -10.85 12.27 2.03
N LEU A 209 -9.55 12.46 2.21
CA LEU A 209 -8.81 13.26 1.26
C LEU A 209 -9.11 12.60 -0.10
N PRO A 210 -9.45 13.40 -1.13
CA PRO A 210 -9.84 12.88 -2.43
C PRO A 210 -8.90 11.81 -2.98
#